data_AF-A0A2T0VUE0-F1
#
_entry.id   AF-A0A2T0VUE0-F1
#
_cell.length_a   1.000
_cell.length_b   1.000
_cell.length_c   1.000
_cell.angle_alpha   90.00
_cell.angle_beta   90.00
_cell.angle_gamma   90.00
#
_symmetry.space_group_name_H-M   'P 1'
#
loop_
_entity.id
_entity.type
_entity.pdbx_description
1 polymer ?
#
loop_
_entity_poly.entity_id
_entity_poly.type
_entity_poly.pdbx_seq_one_letter_code
_entity_poly.pdbx_strand_id
1 'polypeptide(L)'
;MRIILLLSTIAAFAACTASAQSINFGDDSSEWANDGECDDGRFTGPGLTSTPLLQEDVLADATDCKRAFEAGRLTLAGVAADGTIDFGNDSGEWSNDQECDDMRFAGPGMTSTPLLQDDIMRDATDCRAAFNAGMLTLAGQ
;
A
#
# COMPACT_ATOMS: atom_id res chain seq x y z
N MET A 1 13.81 -40.62 51.54
CA MET A 1 14.36 -39.92 50.36
C MET A 1 13.38 -40.07 49.21
N ARG A 2 12.64 -39.01 48.85
CA ARG A 2 11.92 -38.88 47.58
C ARG A 2 12.02 -37.42 47.15
N ILE A 3 12.98 -37.17 46.26
CA ILE A 3 13.26 -35.87 45.65
C ILE A 3 12.18 -35.66 44.59
N ILE A 4 11.34 -34.65 44.75
CA ILE A 4 10.35 -34.24 43.74
C ILE A 4 11.06 -33.21 42.85
N LEU A 5 11.45 -33.64 41.65
CA LEU A 5 11.95 -32.78 40.58
C LEU A 5 10.75 -32.04 39.96
N LEU A 6 10.59 -30.77 40.28
CA LEU A 6 9.69 -29.85 39.58
C LEU A 6 10.40 -29.39 38.29
N LEU A 7 9.98 -29.94 37.14
CA LEU A 7 10.38 -29.44 35.82
C LEU A 7 9.65 -28.13 35.53
N SER A 8 10.40 -27.03 35.49
CA SER A 8 9.94 -25.73 35.02
C SER A 8 9.75 -25.77 33.50
N THR A 9 8.51 -25.72 33.02
CA THR A 9 8.21 -25.49 31.60
C THR A 9 8.23 -23.98 31.33
N ILE A 10 9.32 -23.49 30.76
CA ILE A 10 9.38 -22.13 30.19
C ILE A 10 8.66 -22.19 28.84
N ALA A 11 7.47 -21.61 28.77
CA ALA A 11 6.78 -21.38 27.50
C ALA A 11 7.46 -20.20 26.79
N ALA A 12 8.24 -20.49 25.76
CA ALA A 12 8.76 -19.49 24.85
C ALA A 12 7.61 -19.00 23.95
N PHE A 13 7.10 -17.80 24.22
CA PHE A 13 6.26 -17.08 23.28
C PHE A 13 7.15 -16.70 22.07
N ALA A 14 6.95 -17.39 20.96
CA ALA A 14 7.49 -16.96 19.68
C ALA A 14 6.76 -15.67 19.29
N ALA A 15 7.41 -14.52 19.52
CA ALA A 15 7.01 -13.28 18.86
C ALA A 15 7.26 -13.48 17.37
N CYS A 16 6.18 -13.65 16.60
CA CYS A 16 6.24 -13.50 15.16
C CYS A 16 6.62 -12.04 14.91
N THR A 17 7.89 -11.80 14.57
CA THR A 17 8.30 -10.52 13.98
C THR A 17 7.57 -10.39 12.66
N ALA A 18 6.43 -9.69 12.68
CA ALA A 18 5.82 -9.16 11.48
C ALA A 18 6.91 -8.35 10.77
N SER A 19 7.29 -8.79 9.58
CA SER A 19 8.23 -8.04 8.75
C SER A 19 7.49 -6.78 8.34
N ALA A 20 7.75 -5.67 9.02
CA ALA A 20 7.32 -4.36 8.56
C ALA A 20 7.95 -4.17 7.19
N GLN A 21 7.15 -4.31 6.13
CA GLN A 21 7.54 -3.94 4.78
C GLN A 21 8.11 -2.53 4.87
N SER A 22 9.39 -2.34 4.53
CA SER A 22 9.97 -1.01 4.48
C SER A 22 9.30 -0.27 3.33
N ILE A 23 8.41 0.67 3.66
CA ILE A 23 7.69 1.45 2.67
C ILE A 23 8.67 2.30 1.87
N ASN A 24 8.61 2.19 0.54
CA ASN A 24 9.31 3.10 -0.35
C ASN A 24 8.44 4.33 -0.59
N PHE A 25 8.84 5.46 0.00
CA PHE A 25 8.17 6.74 -0.16
C PHE A 25 8.54 7.46 -1.47
N GLY A 26 9.58 7.02 -2.17
CA GLY A 26 10.02 7.63 -3.43
C GLY A 26 10.94 8.84 -3.23
N ASP A 27 10.73 9.89 -4.04
CA ASP A 27 11.44 11.17 -3.98
C ASP A 27 10.47 12.37 -3.90
N ASP A 28 10.97 13.60 -4.03
CA ASP A 28 10.18 14.85 -3.96
C ASP A 28 10.13 15.52 -5.36
N SER A 29 9.83 14.75 -6.40
CA SER A 29 9.80 15.24 -7.79
C SER A 29 8.47 15.85 -8.23
N SER A 30 7.39 15.68 -7.46
CA SER A 30 6.07 16.26 -7.74
C SER A 30 6.09 17.79 -7.70
N GLU A 31 5.18 18.43 -8.45
CA GLU A 31 4.89 19.87 -8.34
C GLU A 31 4.40 20.25 -6.94
N TRP A 32 3.74 19.31 -6.24
CA TRP A 32 3.15 19.50 -4.91
C TRP A 32 4.03 19.01 -3.77
N ALA A 33 5.20 18.42 -4.09
CA ALA A 33 6.12 17.95 -3.06
C ALA A 33 6.58 19.06 -2.10
N ASN A 34 6.70 18.72 -0.82
CA ASN A 34 7.13 19.64 0.25
C ASN A 34 6.15 20.80 0.53
N ASP A 35 4.87 20.66 0.25
CA ASP A 35 3.85 21.66 0.52
C ASP A 35 3.19 21.53 1.91
N GLY A 36 3.43 20.40 2.59
CA GLY A 36 2.90 20.11 3.91
C GLY A 36 1.89 18.95 3.97
N GLU A 37 1.37 18.53 2.83
CA GLU A 37 0.39 17.45 2.65
C GLU A 37 1.01 16.30 1.84
N CYS A 38 0.43 15.10 1.90
CA CYS A 38 0.89 13.97 1.09
C CYS A 38 0.06 13.85 -0.18
N ASP A 39 0.68 13.90 -1.36
CA ASP A 39 -0.03 13.77 -2.64
C ASP A 39 0.03 12.36 -3.26
N ASP A 40 0.74 11.43 -2.62
CA ASP A 40 0.87 10.06 -3.09
C ASP A 40 -0.40 9.23 -2.86
N GLY A 41 -1.09 8.91 -3.96
CA GLY A 41 -2.35 8.16 -3.96
C GLY A 41 -2.30 6.73 -3.41
N ARG A 42 -1.11 6.20 -3.09
CA ARG A 42 -0.97 4.92 -2.38
C ARG A 42 -1.38 5.01 -0.92
N PHE A 43 -1.45 6.21 -0.36
CA PHE A 43 -1.77 6.44 1.05
C PHE A 43 -3.22 6.86 1.28
N THR A 44 -3.68 6.69 2.52
CA THR A 44 -4.96 7.21 3.00
C THR A 44 -4.83 7.67 4.46
N GLY A 45 -5.59 8.71 4.82
CA GLY A 45 -5.69 9.22 6.18
C GLY A 45 -5.55 10.75 6.26
N PRO A 46 -5.62 11.33 7.48
CA PRO A 46 -5.62 12.78 7.67
C PRO A 46 -4.36 13.54 7.25
N GLY A 47 -3.30 12.86 6.82
CA GLY A 47 -2.10 13.49 6.26
C GLY A 47 -2.07 13.58 4.74
N LEU A 48 -3.07 13.01 4.07
CA LEU A 48 -3.21 13.04 2.62
C LEU A 48 -3.78 14.40 2.20
N THR A 49 -3.38 14.87 1.03
CA THR A 49 -3.95 16.04 0.38
C THR A 49 -5.47 15.93 0.25
N SER A 50 -6.12 17.09 0.18
CA SER A 50 -7.57 17.18 -0.11
C SER A 50 -7.87 17.50 -1.57
N THR A 51 -6.84 17.74 -2.38
CA THR A 51 -6.94 17.89 -3.82
C THR A 51 -7.08 16.52 -4.50
N PRO A 52 -7.48 16.47 -5.78
CA PRO A 52 -7.49 15.22 -6.54
C PRO A 52 -6.10 14.59 -6.58
N LEU A 53 -6.02 13.28 -6.31
CA LEU A 53 -4.78 12.51 -6.44
C LEU A 53 -4.46 12.26 -7.90
N LEU A 54 -3.19 12.46 -8.26
CA LEU A 54 -2.69 12.27 -9.62
C LEU A 54 -1.75 11.07 -9.67
N GLN A 55 -1.74 10.37 -10.81
CA GLN A 55 -0.85 9.23 -11.02
C GLN A 55 0.62 9.66 -10.96
N GLU A 56 0.94 10.83 -11.49
CA GLU A 56 2.28 11.41 -11.48
C GLU A 56 2.82 11.71 -10.07
N ASP A 57 1.95 11.81 -9.06
CA ASP A 57 2.34 12.09 -7.67
C ASP A 57 2.68 10.82 -6.88
N VAL A 58 2.38 9.63 -7.44
CA VAL A 58 2.78 8.35 -6.84
C VAL A 58 4.32 8.27 -6.79
N LEU A 59 4.88 8.04 -5.59
CA LEU A 59 6.32 8.03 -5.30
C LEU A 59 7.04 9.37 -5.50
N ALA A 60 6.31 10.49 -5.59
CA ALA A 60 6.90 11.78 -5.94
C ALA A 60 6.74 12.86 -4.86
N ASP A 61 6.24 12.51 -3.67
CA ASP A 61 6.12 13.39 -2.51
C ASP A 61 6.60 12.70 -1.21
N ALA A 62 7.84 12.23 -1.22
CA ALA A 62 8.37 11.36 -0.19
C ALA A 62 8.46 12.03 1.19
N THR A 63 8.88 13.29 1.26
CA THR A 63 9.13 13.99 2.53
C THR A 63 7.84 14.15 3.34
N ASP A 64 6.76 14.61 2.71
CA ASP A 64 5.50 14.85 3.41
C ASP A 64 4.75 13.55 3.70
N CYS A 65 4.67 12.62 2.74
CA CYS A 65 4.09 11.31 2.95
C CYS A 65 4.79 10.51 4.06
N LYS A 66 6.13 10.52 4.10
CA LYS A 66 6.88 9.87 5.19
C LYS A 66 6.61 10.51 6.54
N ARG A 67 6.66 11.84 6.63
CA ARG A 67 6.40 12.56 7.88
C ARG A 67 5.00 12.25 8.41
N ALA A 68 4.00 12.26 7.54
CA ALA A 68 2.62 11.99 7.92
C ALA A 68 2.40 10.51 8.29
N PHE A 69 3.04 9.56 7.58
CA PHE A 69 3.01 8.14 7.93
C PHE A 69 3.65 7.85 9.30
N GLU A 70 4.85 8.38 9.56
CA GLU A 70 5.54 8.22 10.85
C GLU A 70 4.79 8.88 12.02
N ALA A 71 4.02 9.93 11.74
CA ALA A 71 3.11 10.55 12.70
C ALA A 71 1.81 9.76 12.95
N GLY A 72 1.62 8.62 12.26
CA GLY A 72 0.40 7.81 12.34
C GLY A 72 -0.82 8.46 11.69
N ARG A 73 -0.61 9.45 10.81
CA ARG A 73 -1.66 10.16 10.07
C ARG A 73 -1.93 9.57 8.69
N LEU A 74 -1.09 8.64 8.23
CA LEU A 74 -1.28 7.91 6.98
C LEU A 74 -1.11 6.42 7.20
N THR A 75 -1.79 5.66 6.35
CA THR A 75 -1.63 4.22 6.15
C THR A 75 -1.63 3.93 4.65
N LEU A 76 -1.06 2.81 4.22
CA LEU A 76 -1.19 2.38 2.83
C LEU A 76 -2.64 1.93 2.57
N ALA A 77 -3.22 2.39 1.47
CA ALA A 77 -4.56 2.02 1.07
C ALA A 77 -4.62 0.53 0.72
N GLY A 78 -5.44 -0.23 1.45
CA GLY A 78 -5.62 -1.67 1.22
C GLY A 78 -4.34 -2.50 1.29
N VAL A 79 -3.34 -2.09 2.07
CA VAL A 79 -2.17 -2.94 2.38
C VAL A 79 -2.04 -3.03 3.88
N ALA A 80 -2.20 -4.25 4.42
CA ALA A 80 -2.06 -4.51 5.84
C ALA A 80 -0.59 -4.40 6.28
N ALA A 81 -0.36 -4.24 7.58
CA ALA A 81 0.99 -4.11 8.15
C ALA A 81 1.88 -5.35 7.91
N ASP A 82 1.29 -6.51 7.64
CA ASP A 82 1.99 -7.75 7.28
C ASP A 82 2.25 -7.89 5.76
N GLY A 83 1.87 -6.88 4.97
CA GLY A 83 2.00 -6.88 3.51
C GLY A 83 0.84 -7.55 2.78
N THR A 84 -0.20 -8.03 3.48
CA THR A 84 -1.39 -8.57 2.82
C THR A 84 -2.09 -7.47 2.02
N ILE A 85 -2.29 -7.71 0.73
CA ILE A 85 -2.94 -6.79 -0.19
C ILE A 85 -4.45 -7.07 -0.18
N ASP A 86 -5.22 -6.05 0.13
CA ASP A 86 -6.65 -5.96 -0.17
C ASP A 86 -6.82 -5.29 -1.53
N PHE A 87 -7.20 -6.09 -2.52
CA PHE A 87 -7.48 -5.63 -3.87
C PHE A 87 -8.79 -4.83 -3.96
N GLY A 88 -9.65 -4.90 -2.93
CA GLY A 88 -10.93 -4.21 -2.92
C GLY A 88 -12.06 -4.98 -3.60
N ASN A 89 -12.83 -4.30 -4.44
CA ASN A 89 -14.00 -4.86 -5.15
C ASN A 89 -14.01 -4.44 -6.64
N ASP A 90 -15.05 -4.82 -7.38
CA ASP A 90 -15.23 -4.50 -8.80
C ASP A 90 -16.38 -3.49 -9.00
N SER A 91 -16.33 -2.36 -8.30
CA SER A 91 -17.36 -1.29 -8.39
C SER A 91 -16.96 -0.11 -9.26
N GLY A 92 -15.75 -0.13 -9.82
CA GLY A 92 -15.22 0.91 -10.71
C GLY A 92 -15.85 0.85 -12.09
N GLU A 93 -15.88 1.99 -12.78
CA GLU A 93 -16.40 2.07 -14.16
C GLU A 93 -15.60 1.17 -15.12
N TRP A 94 -14.30 1.06 -14.88
CA TRP A 94 -13.34 0.31 -15.69
C TRP A 94 -13.09 -1.12 -15.17
N SER A 95 -13.78 -1.54 -14.11
CA SER A 95 -13.56 -2.89 -13.56
C SER A 95 -13.99 -4.01 -14.51
N ASN A 96 -13.25 -5.13 -14.51
CA ASN A 96 -13.48 -6.32 -15.36
C ASN A 96 -13.29 -6.05 -16.87
N ASP A 97 -12.39 -5.13 -17.24
CA ASP A 97 -12.05 -4.86 -18.63
C ASP A 97 -10.76 -5.57 -19.10
N GLN A 98 -10.10 -6.30 -18.20
CA GLN A 98 -8.84 -7.04 -18.35
C GLN A 98 -7.56 -6.19 -18.22
N GLU A 99 -7.68 -4.96 -17.76
CA GLU A 99 -6.57 -4.09 -17.38
C GLU A 99 -6.70 -3.71 -15.91
N CYS A 100 -5.60 -3.34 -15.24
CA CYS A 100 -5.68 -2.83 -13.87
C CYS A 100 -5.73 -1.30 -13.84
N ASP A 101 -6.77 -0.72 -13.24
CA ASP A 101 -6.95 0.74 -13.14
C ASP A 101 -6.59 1.33 -11.76
N ASP A 102 -6.03 0.51 -10.86
CA ASP A 102 -5.70 0.92 -9.51
C ASP A 102 -4.25 1.42 -9.38
N MET A 103 -4.08 2.73 -9.20
CA MET A 103 -2.76 3.38 -9.09
C MET A 103 -1.87 2.93 -7.93
N ARG A 104 -2.39 2.12 -7.00
CA ARG A 104 -1.56 1.48 -5.97
C ARG A 104 -0.59 0.46 -6.57
N PHE A 105 -0.86 -0.02 -7.79
CA PHE A 105 -0.06 -0.99 -8.51
C PHE A 105 0.77 -0.34 -9.61
N ALA A 106 1.80 -1.06 -10.05
CA ALA A 106 2.61 -0.69 -11.20
C ALA A 106 3.05 -1.93 -11.97
N GLY A 107 3.18 -1.81 -13.29
CA GLY A 107 3.73 -2.85 -14.15
C GLY A 107 2.96 -3.05 -15.46
N PRO A 108 3.37 -4.03 -16.29
CA PRO A 108 2.76 -4.29 -17.59
C PRO A 108 1.27 -4.69 -17.59
N GLY A 109 0.68 -4.99 -16.44
CA GLY A 109 -0.75 -5.31 -16.31
C GLY A 109 -1.65 -4.10 -16.03
N MET A 110 -1.08 -2.90 -15.95
CA MET A 110 -1.86 -1.67 -15.78
C MET A 110 -2.57 -1.30 -17.08
N THR A 111 -3.67 -0.57 -16.95
CA THR A 111 -4.29 0.14 -18.07
C THR A 111 -3.32 1.07 -18.77
N SER A 112 -3.61 1.34 -20.04
CA SER A 112 -2.88 2.33 -20.85
C SER A 112 -3.54 3.71 -20.86
N THR A 113 -4.71 3.84 -20.22
CA THR A 113 -5.41 5.11 -20.03
C THR A 113 -4.92 5.80 -18.75
N PRO A 114 -5.25 7.09 -18.54
CA PRO A 114 -4.92 7.77 -17.29
C PRO A 114 -5.58 7.09 -16.09
N LEU A 115 -4.82 6.83 -15.03
CA LEU A 115 -5.36 6.29 -13.78
C LEU A 115 -6.14 7.36 -13.03
N LEU A 116 -7.25 6.95 -12.41
CA LEU A 116 -8.12 7.86 -11.65
C LEU A 116 -8.11 7.49 -10.17
N GLN A 117 -8.15 8.51 -9.31
CA GLN A 117 -8.29 8.32 -7.86
C GLN A 117 -9.51 7.47 -7.50
N ASP A 118 -10.60 7.60 -8.26
CA ASP A 118 -11.85 6.88 -7.99
C ASP A 118 -11.71 5.36 -8.20
N ASP A 119 -10.72 4.90 -8.96
CA ASP A 119 -10.49 3.47 -9.26
C ASP A 119 -9.65 2.76 -8.19
N ILE A 120 -9.10 3.49 -7.22
CA ILE A 120 -8.39 2.91 -6.07
C ILE A 120 -9.32 1.92 -5.33
N MET A 121 -8.90 0.65 -5.24
CA MET A 121 -9.64 -0.47 -4.64
C MET A 121 -10.96 -0.84 -5.34
N ARG A 122 -11.14 -0.46 -6.61
CA ARG A 122 -12.39 -0.67 -7.35
C ARG A 122 -12.30 -1.53 -8.59
N ASP A 123 -11.11 -2.04 -8.89
CA ASP A 123 -10.85 -2.97 -9.97
C ASP A 123 -10.09 -4.21 -9.46
N ALA A 124 -10.71 -4.92 -8.52
CA ALA A 124 -10.04 -5.97 -7.78
C ALA A 124 -9.73 -7.21 -8.62
N THR A 125 -10.62 -7.60 -9.52
CA THR A 125 -10.49 -8.84 -10.30
C THR A 125 -9.31 -8.77 -11.26
N ASP A 126 -9.15 -7.68 -11.99
CA ASP A 126 -8.10 -7.54 -12.99
C ASP A 126 -6.74 -7.25 -12.35
N CYS A 127 -6.68 -6.31 -11.39
CA CYS A 127 -5.47 -6.05 -10.62
C CYS A 127 -4.96 -7.30 -9.90
N ARG A 128 -5.84 -8.12 -9.31
CA ARG A 128 -5.43 -9.38 -8.67
C ARG A 128 -4.95 -10.42 -9.67
N ALA A 129 -5.62 -10.54 -10.83
CA ALA A 129 -5.20 -11.46 -11.87
C ALA A 129 -3.81 -11.11 -12.40
N ALA A 130 -3.58 -9.83 -12.72
CA ALA A 130 -2.31 -9.32 -13.21
C ALA A 130 -1.19 -9.39 -12.15
N PHE A 131 -1.48 -9.11 -10.88
CA PHE A 131 -0.54 -9.29 -9.78
C PHE A 131 -0.11 -10.76 -9.62
N ASN A 132 -1.06 -11.69 -9.61
CA ASN A 132 -0.77 -13.13 -9.51
C ASN A 132 -0.03 -13.69 -10.72
N ALA A 133 -0.20 -13.06 -11.89
CA ALA A 133 0.56 -13.38 -13.10
C ALA A 133 1.99 -12.81 -13.08
N GLY A 134 2.37 -12.03 -12.06
CA GLY A 134 3.65 -11.34 -11.96
C GLY A 134 3.78 -10.15 -12.92
N MET A 135 2.65 -9.65 -13.42
CA MET A 135 2.60 -8.47 -14.30
C MET A 135 2.43 -7.17 -13.52
N LEU A 136 2.11 -7.24 -12.23
CA LEU A 136 2.02 -6.09 -11.34
C LEU A 136 2.81 -6.32 -10.07
N THR A 137 3.36 -5.23 -9.52
CA THR A 137 3.78 -5.11 -8.13
C THR A 137 3.00 -3.99 -7.45
N LEU A 138 3.08 -3.90 -6.13
CA LEU A 138 2.74 -2.63 -5.47
C LEU A 138 3.72 -1.57 -5.94
N ALA A 139 3.23 -0.39 -6.27
CA ALA A 139 4.07 0.71 -6.68
C ALA A 139 5.14 1.00 -5.61
N GLY A 140 6.41 0.97 -6.02
CA GLY A 140 7.56 1.19 -5.15
C GLY A 140 8.17 -0.06 -4.51
N GLN A 141 7.67 -1.25 -4.81
CA GLN A 141 8.21 -2.54 -4.33
C GLN A 141 8.91 -3.35 -5.42
#